data_AF-A0A967JWR3-F1
#
_entry.id   AF-A0A967JWR3-F1
#
_cell.length_a   1.000
_cell.length_b   1.000
_cell.length_c   1.000
_cell.angle_alpha   90.00
_cell.angle_beta   90.00
_cell.angle_gamma   90.00
#
_symmetry.space_group_name_H-M   'P 1'
#
loop_
_entity.id
_entity.type
_entity.pdbx_description
1 polymer ?
#
loop_
_entity_poly.entity_id
_entity_poly.type
_entity_poly.pdbx_seq_one_letter_code
_entity_poly.pdbx_strand_id
1 'polypeptide(L)' 'MDQQRGQNLPRLVEVMQSLLAPDGCPWDREQTLETLRAYVIEEAFEVVDAIDRGEPAL' A
#
# COMPACT_ATOMS: atom_id res chain seq x y z
N MET A 1 9.99 22.25 -2.86
CA MET A 1 9.35 20.94 -3.14
C MET A 1 10.46 19.92 -3.13
N ASP A 2 10.65 19.25 -2.00
CA ASP A 2 11.78 18.35 -1.80
C ASP A 2 11.72 17.17 -2.76
N GLN A 3 12.86 16.93 -3.41
CA GLN A 3 13.13 15.88 -4.39
C GLN A 3 13.22 14.48 -3.74
N GLN A 4 12.72 14.34 -2.50
CA GLN A 4 12.83 13.14 -1.66
C GLN A 4 11.58 12.26 -1.67
N ARG A 5 10.44 12.76 -2.16
CA ARG A 5 9.18 12.01 -2.17
C ARG A 5 9.24 10.91 -3.22
N GLY A 6 9.24 9.65 -2.79
CA GLY A 6 9.18 8.48 -3.67
C GLY A 6 10.49 7.73 -3.90
N GLN A 7 11.62 8.12 -3.27
CA GLN A 7 12.90 7.41 -3.40
C GLN A 7 12.82 5.93 -2.99
N ASN A 8 11.89 5.57 -2.11
CA ASN A 8 11.66 4.20 -1.63
C ASN A 8 10.66 3.40 -2.47
N LEU A 9 10.02 4.00 -3.48
CA LEU A 9 9.04 3.31 -4.30
C LEU A 9 9.62 2.08 -5.03
N PRO A 10 10.85 2.11 -5.59
CA PRO A 10 11.46 0.91 -6.17
C PRO A 10 11.57 -0.24 -5.17
N ARG A 11 11.98 0.05 -3.93
CA ARG A 11 12.06 -0.96 -2.86
C ARG A 11 10.69 -1.53 -2.48
N LEU A 12 9.64 -0.70 -2.46
CA LEU A 12 8.29 -1.19 -2.23
C LEU A 12 7.86 -2.16 -3.35
N VAL A 13 8.17 -1.83 -4.61
CA VAL A 13 7.89 -2.71 -5.75
C VAL A 13 8.65 -4.04 -5.63
N GLU A 14 9.91 -4.04 -5.20
CA GLU A 14 10.68 -5.27 -4.95
C GLU A 14 10.04 -6.16 -3.87
N VAL A 15 9.51 -5.55 -2.80
CA VAL A 15 8.76 -6.27 -1.75
C VAL A 15 7.48 -6.88 -2.33
N MET A 16 6.69 -6.10 -3.07
CA MET A 16 5.46 -6.60 -3.71
C MET A 16 5.75 -7.75 -4.68
N GLN A 17 6.81 -7.65 -5.47
CA GLN A 17 7.24 -8.72 -6.37
C GLN A 17 7.59 -9.99 -5.61
N SER A 18 8.28 -9.86 -4.47
CA SER A 18 8.63 -11.00 -3.61
C SER A 18 7.39 -11.67 -3.00
N LEU A 19 6.40 -10.88 -2.59
CA LEU A 19 5.13 -11.39 -2.05
C LEU A 19 4.29 -12.10 -3.12
N LEU A 20 4.32 -11.62 -4.37
CA LEU A 20 3.56 -12.18 -5.48
C LEU A 20 4.27 -13.33 -6.22
N ALA A 21 5.54 -13.61 -5.90
CA ALA A 21 6.32 -14.69 -6.50
C ALA A 21 5.67 -16.07 -6.28
N PRO A 22 5.98 -17.11 -7.08
CA PRO A 22 5.37 -18.44 -6.93
C PRO A 22 5.48 -19.05 -5.53
N ASP A 23 6.58 -18.76 -4.83
CA ASP A 23 6.91 -19.15 -3.46
C ASP A 23 6.63 -18.04 -2.42
N GLY A 24 5.98 -16.95 -2.85
CA GLY A 24 5.60 -15.80 -2.04
C GLY A 24 4.38 -16.08 -1.15
N CYS A 25 3.81 -14.99 -0.62
CA CYS A 25 2.68 -15.05 0.31
C CYS A 25 1.43 -15.61 -0.39
N PRO A 26 0.82 -16.71 0.12
CA PRO A 26 -0.37 -17.30 -0.51
C PRO A 26 -1.54 -16.32 -0.59
N TRP A 27 -1.76 -15.54 0.47
CA TRP A 27 -2.87 -14.57 0.52
C TRP A 27 -2.73 -13.47 -0.54
N ASP A 28 -1.53 -12.90 -0.70
CA ASP A 28 -1.28 -11.84 -1.69
C ASP A 28 -1.51 -12.34 -3.12
N ARG A 29 -1.11 -13.58 -3.40
CA ARG A 29 -1.28 -14.21 -4.73
C ARG A 29 -2.74 -14.55 -5.06
N GLU A 30 -3.56 -14.78 -4.05
CA GLU A 30 -4.99 -15.06 -4.20
C GLU A 30 -5.83 -13.78 -4.39
N GLN A 31 -5.26 -12.59 -4.16
CA GLN A 31 -6.00 -11.34 -4.29
C GLN A 31 -6.33 -10.98 -5.75
N THR A 32 -7.51 -10.41 -5.95
CA THR A 32 -7.94 -9.77 -7.19
C THR A 32 -8.33 -8.31 -6.93
N LEU A 33 -8.56 -7.52 -7.98
CA LEU A 33 -9.05 -6.15 -7.79
C LEU A 33 -10.39 -6.11 -7.05
N GLU A 34 -11.25 -7.11 -7.26
CA GLU A 34 -12.53 -7.27 -6.58
C GLU A 34 -12.35 -7.55 -5.10
N THR A 35 -11.42 -8.44 -4.71
CA THR A 35 -11.17 -8.74 -3.29
C THR A 35 -10.48 -7.56 -2.59
N LEU A 36 -9.62 -6.82 -3.30
CA LEU A 36 -8.92 -5.66 -2.76
C LEU A 36 -9.81 -4.43 -2.56
N ARG A 37 -10.97 -4.37 -3.23
CA ARG A 37 -11.86 -3.20 -3.22
C ARG A 37 -12.22 -2.72 -1.82
N ALA A 38 -12.54 -3.64 -0.89
CA ALA A 38 -12.92 -3.27 0.47
C ALA A 38 -11.76 -2.60 1.21
N TYR A 39 -10.57 -3.19 1.15
CA TYR A 39 -9.36 -2.65 1.79
C TYR A 39 -8.97 -1.28 1.22
N VAL A 40 -9.03 -1.09 -0.11
CA VAL A 40 -8.73 0.23 -0.70
C VAL A 40 -9.70 1.32 -0.21
N ILE A 41 -10.98 0.97 0.02
CA ILE A 41 -11.95 1.92 0.58
C ILE A 41 -11.61 2.24 2.03
N GLU A 42 -11.35 1.22 2.85
CA GLU A 42 -10.98 1.38 4.26
C GLU A 42 -9.75 2.28 4.42
N GLU A 43 -8.67 1.96 3.71
CA GLU A 43 -7.42 2.74 3.73
C GLU A 43 -7.63 4.20 3.27
N ALA A 44 -8.51 4.44 2.30
CA ALA A 44 -8.83 5.81 1.88
C ALA A 44 -9.55 6.60 2.99
N PHE A 45 -10.44 5.95 3.76
CA PHE A 45 -11.07 6.58 4.92
C PHE A 45 -10.09 6.80 6.06
N GLU A 46 -9.17 5.85 6.32
CA GLU A 46 -8.12 6.01 7.33
C GLU A 46 -7.18 7.17 7.00
N VAL A 47 -6.81 7.34 5.72
CA VAL A 47 -6.01 8.48 5.27
C VAL A 47 -6.76 9.81 5.51
N VAL A 48 -8.06 9.87 5.22
CA VAL A 48 -8.88 11.06 5.49
C VAL A 48 -8.97 11.35 6.98
N ASP A 49 -9.22 10.34 7.81
CA ASP A 49 -9.29 10.47 9.27
C ASP A 49 -7.96 10.99 9.85
N ALA A 50 -6.82 10.47 9.38
CA ALA A 50 -5.50 10.95 9.79
C ALA A 50 -5.27 12.44 9.43
N ILE A 51 -5.71 12.85 8.23
CA ILE A 51 -5.67 14.26 7.80
C ILE A 51 -6.54 15.12 8.72
N ASP A 52 -7.77 14.69 9.00
CA ASP A 52 -8.73 15.45 9.83
C ASP A 52 -8.25 15.59 11.28
N ARG A 53 -7.52 14.59 11.79
CA ARG A 53 -6.88 14.62 13.12
C ARG A 53 -5.61 15.46 13.17
N GLY A 54 -5.10 15.90 12.02
CA GLY A 54 -3.83 16.62 11.93
C GLY A 54 -2.63 15.74 12.28
N GLU A 55 -2.73 14.43 12.06
CA GLU A 55 -1.61 13.51 12.26
C GLU A 55 -0.55 13.80 11.19
N PRO A 56 0.74 13.92 11.57
CA PRO A 56 1.79 14.15 10.60
C PRO A 56 1.84 12.96 9.63
N ALA A 57 2.03 13.24 8.35
CA ALA A 57 2.39 12.20 7.39
C ALA A 57 3.69 11.52 7.88
N LEU A 58 3.64 10.19 8.02
CA LEU A 58 4.78 9.35 8.41
C LEU A 58 6.05 9.66 7.61
#